data_AF-A0A515EUQ7-F1
#
_entry.id   AF-A0A515EUQ7-F1
#
_cell.length_a   1.000
_cell.length_b   1.000
_cell.length_c   1.000
_cell.angle_alpha   90.00
_cell.angle_beta   90.00
_cell.angle_gamma   90.00
#
_symmetry.space_group_name_H-M   'P 1'
#
loop_
_entity.id
_entity.type
_entity.pdbx_description
1 polymer ?
#
loop_
_entity_poly.entity_id
_entity_poly.type
_entity_poly.pdbx_seq_one_letter_code
_entity_poly.pdbx_strand_id
1 'polypeptide(L)'
;MNRVLKALLLCVAGGQLVACSPTYNWRTVSLKQLSMNLPCKPDRAERPVQLAGQTMVMSMAGCETGGAIFAVSHVQVNAVTQTRKVLEAWQIESLANLRAQVSAATPISQLPSPPGNGLVPELNMTVRGQSPAGEPLQANLRWFVRGAEVYHVAVYAATIEPAVLEALTAELQWK
;
A
#
# COMPACT_ATOMS: atom_id res chain seq x y z
N MET A 1 20.04 -28.02 -69.83
CA MET A 1 19.76 -26.66 -70.33
C MET A 1 18.74 -26.03 -69.40
N ASN A 2 19.09 -24.89 -68.78
CA ASN A 2 18.35 -24.02 -67.83
C ASN A 2 18.11 -24.59 -66.41
N ARG A 3 18.89 -24.21 -65.36
CA ARG A 3 18.88 -22.93 -64.57
C ARG A 3 17.46 -22.66 -64.01
N VAL A 4 17.17 -22.52 -62.71
CA VAL A 4 17.74 -21.62 -61.69
C VAL A 4 17.33 -22.05 -60.26
N LEU A 5 18.28 -21.91 -59.34
CA LEU A 5 18.21 -21.76 -57.88
C LEU A 5 16.97 -21.01 -57.31
N LYS A 6 16.42 -21.45 -56.17
CA LYS A 6 15.76 -20.64 -55.11
C LYS A 6 15.41 -21.56 -53.93
N ALA A 7 16.34 -21.77 -53.00
CA ALA A 7 16.51 -21.01 -51.76
C ALA A 7 15.44 -21.35 -50.71
N LEU A 8 15.89 -21.96 -49.62
CA LEU A 8 15.17 -22.20 -48.36
C LEU A 8 14.30 -20.99 -47.97
N LEU A 9 13.05 -21.24 -47.62
CA LEU A 9 12.29 -20.38 -46.72
C LEU A 9 11.84 -21.22 -45.52
N LEU A 10 12.72 -21.26 -44.52
CA LEU A 10 12.41 -21.61 -43.16
C LEU A 10 11.55 -20.45 -42.61
N CYS A 11 10.22 -20.61 -42.61
CA CYS A 11 9.33 -19.69 -41.92
C CYS A 11 9.49 -19.90 -40.41
N VAL A 12 10.48 -19.22 -39.82
CA VAL A 12 10.54 -18.98 -38.38
C VAL A 12 9.34 -18.10 -38.04
N ALA A 13 8.28 -18.73 -37.54
CA ALA A 13 7.17 -18.04 -36.91
C ALA A 13 7.66 -17.44 -35.59
N GLY A 14 8.30 -16.26 -35.69
CA GLY A 14 8.61 -15.41 -34.55
C GLY A 14 7.31 -14.85 -33.99
N GLY A 15 6.62 -15.63 -33.16
CA GLY A 15 5.55 -15.12 -32.31
C GLY A 15 6.13 -14.02 -31.45
N GLN A 16 5.71 -12.79 -31.71
CA GLN A 16 5.96 -11.67 -30.83
C GLN A 16 5.29 -12.00 -29.50
N LEU A 17 6.09 -12.47 -28.53
CA LEU A 17 5.69 -12.50 -27.14
C LEU A 17 5.52 -11.05 -26.71
N VAL A 18 4.32 -10.51 -26.91
CA VAL A 18 3.86 -9.33 -26.18
C VAL A 18 3.84 -9.79 -24.73
N ALA A 19 4.95 -9.55 -24.03
CA ALA A 19 5.05 -9.82 -22.61
C ALA A 19 4.12 -8.83 -21.91
N CYS A 20 2.83 -9.19 -21.81
CA CYS A 20 1.87 -8.50 -20.99
C CYS A 20 2.34 -8.64 -19.54
N SER A 21 3.15 -7.69 -19.05
CA SER A 21 3.40 -7.58 -17.63
C SER A 21 2.09 -7.10 -16.99
N PRO A 22 1.51 -7.84 -16.04
CA PRO A 22 0.30 -7.38 -15.37
C PRO A 22 0.59 -6.05 -14.67
N THR A 23 -0.37 -5.11 -14.71
CA THR A 23 -0.30 -3.82 -14.00
C THR A 23 0.06 -4.02 -12.53
N TYR A 24 -0.41 -5.12 -11.94
CA TYR A 24 -0.14 -5.51 -10.56
C TYR A 24 0.75 -6.77 -10.53
N ASN A 25 1.97 -6.61 -10.04
CA ASN A 25 2.94 -7.67 -9.78
C ASN A 25 3.08 -7.80 -8.25
N TRP A 26 2.17 -8.57 -7.64
CA TRP A 26 2.11 -8.76 -6.21
C TRP A 26 3.35 -9.45 -5.67
N ARG A 27 4.00 -8.81 -4.71
CA ARG A 27 5.23 -9.27 -4.07
C ARG A 27 5.09 -9.17 -2.58
N THR A 28 5.46 -10.24 -1.89
CA THR A 28 5.53 -10.24 -0.44
C THR A 28 6.67 -9.34 0.02
N VAL A 29 6.35 -8.43 0.91
CA VAL A 29 7.26 -7.50 1.54
C VAL A 29 7.14 -7.64 3.04
N SER A 30 8.25 -7.43 3.72
CA SER A 30 8.29 -7.40 5.16
C SER A 30 8.82 -6.08 5.67
N LEU A 31 8.10 -5.50 6.63
CA LEU A 31 8.51 -4.33 7.39
C LEU A 31 8.45 -4.66 8.88
N LYS A 32 9.63 -4.83 9.50
CA LYS A 32 9.77 -5.30 10.88
C LYS A 32 8.97 -6.58 11.14
N GLN A 33 7.91 -6.53 11.96
CA GLN A 33 7.07 -7.67 12.31
C GLN A 33 5.83 -7.83 11.44
N LEU A 34 5.62 -6.95 10.45
CA LEU A 34 4.49 -7.02 9.53
C LEU A 34 4.94 -7.59 8.18
N SER A 35 4.18 -8.54 7.64
CA SER A 35 4.30 -9.04 6.27
C SER A 35 3.04 -8.70 5.50
N MET A 36 3.19 -8.32 4.23
CA MET A 36 2.07 -8.03 3.32
C MET A 36 2.48 -8.15 1.86
N ASN A 37 1.52 -8.07 0.94
CA ASN A 37 1.80 -7.98 -0.49
C ASN A 37 1.66 -6.55 -1.00
N LEU A 38 2.69 -6.06 -1.69
CA LEU A 38 2.62 -4.83 -2.48
C LEU A 38 2.53 -5.17 -3.97
N PRO A 39 1.79 -4.40 -4.77
CA PRO A 39 1.50 -4.75 -6.17
C PRO A 39 2.63 -4.41 -7.15
N CYS A 40 3.79 -3.98 -6.64
CA CYS A 40 4.97 -3.63 -7.41
C CYS A 40 6.23 -3.78 -6.55
N LYS A 41 7.41 -3.62 -7.17
CA LYS A 41 8.67 -3.59 -6.42
C LYS A 41 8.67 -2.37 -5.49
N PRO A 42 8.85 -2.55 -4.18
CA PRO A 42 8.85 -1.43 -3.24
C PRO A 42 10.16 -0.67 -3.26
N ASP A 43 10.06 0.64 -3.19
CA ASP A 43 11.12 1.49 -2.68
C ASP A 43 11.01 1.59 -1.15
N ARG A 44 12.14 1.75 -0.48
CA ARG A 44 12.22 1.83 0.98
C ARG A 44 12.89 3.12 1.40
N ALA A 45 12.40 3.70 2.48
CA ALA A 45 12.96 4.92 3.05
C ALA A 45 12.80 4.91 4.56
N GLU A 46 13.70 5.61 5.25
CA GLU A 46 13.57 5.93 6.67
C GLU A 46 13.71 7.44 6.84
N ARG A 47 12.85 8.04 7.67
CA ARG A 47 12.94 9.47 7.98
C ARG A 47 12.52 9.76 9.41
N PRO A 48 13.09 10.79 10.05
CA PRO A 48 12.55 11.29 11.30
C PRO A 48 11.17 11.90 11.07
N VAL A 49 10.25 11.61 11.98
CA VAL A 49 8.91 12.20 12.02
C VAL A 49 8.61 12.68 13.43
N GLN A 50 7.71 13.64 13.56
CA GLN A 50 7.20 14.10 14.84
C GLN A 50 5.75 13.66 14.99
N LEU A 51 5.48 12.78 15.95
CA LEU A 51 4.15 12.24 16.22
C LEU A 51 3.87 12.32 17.72
N ALA A 52 2.71 12.85 18.10
CA ALA A 52 2.31 13.04 19.50
C ALA A 52 3.37 13.79 20.35
N GLY A 53 4.08 14.75 19.75
CA GLY A 53 5.16 15.51 20.39
C GLY A 53 6.48 14.74 20.58
N GLN A 54 6.60 13.55 20.00
CA GLN A 54 7.79 12.72 20.07
C GLN A 54 8.46 12.65 18.70
N THR A 55 9.79 12.77 18.66
CA THR A 55 10.57 12.49 17.46
C THR A 55 10.86 10.99 17.39
N MET A 56 10.50 10.34 16.29
CA MET A 56 10.72 8.91 16.06
C MET A 56 11.14 8.66 14.62
N VAL A 57 11.84 7.55 14.37
CA VAL A 57 12.19 7.12 13.01
C VAL A 57 11.00 6.35 12.42
N MET A 58 10.53 6.81 11.28
CA MET A 58 9.53 6.10 10.48
C MET A 58 10.22 5.32 9.38
N SER A 59 10.06 4.00 9.39
CA SER A 59 10.44 3.12 8.28
C SER A 59 9.26 2.98 7.32
N MET A 60 9.53 3.08 6.02
CA MET A 60 8.50 3.06 4.98
C MET A 60 8.90 2.10 3.86
N ALA A 61 7.92 1.42 3.29
CA ALA A 61 8.04 0.71 2.02
C ALA A 61 6.79 1.00 1.18
N GLY A 62 6.96 1.31 -0.09
CA GLY A 62 5.83 1.62 -0.96
C GLY A 62 6.20 1.58 -2.42
N CYS A 63 5.19 1.61 -3.28
CA CYS A 63 5.37 1.69 -4.72
C CYS A 63 4.14 2.30 -5.38
N GLU A 64 4.29 2.69 -6.64
CA GLU A 64 3.23 3.27 -7.46
C GLU A 64 2.98 2.36 -8.67
N THR A 65 1.72 2.01 -8.90
CA THR A 65 1.28 1.30 -10.11
C THR A 65 -0.22 1.46 -10.30
N GLY A 66 -0.72 1.33 -11.54
CA GLY A 66 -2.16 1.42 -11.84
C GLY A 66 -2.79 2.77 -11.49
N GLY A 67 -1.98 3.85 -11.42
CA GLY A 67 -2.46 5.18 -10.99
C GLY A 67 -2.73 5.29 -9.48
N ALA A 68 -2.19 4.35 -8.69
CA ALA A 68 -2.32 4.32 -7.24
C ALA A 68 -0.96 4.21 -6.55
N ILE A 69 -0.84 4.86 -5.40
CA ILE A 69 0.30 4.75 -4.49
C ILE A 69 -0.08 3.81 -3.36
N PHE A 70 0.76 2.81 -3.12
CA PHE A 70 0.64 1.84 -2.05
C PHE A 70 1.78 2.04 -1.07
N ALA A 71 1.48 2.23 0.21
CA ALA A 71 2.49 2.46 1.22
C ALA A 71 2.19 1.68 2.49
N VAL A 72 3.25 1.12 3.09
CA VAL A 72 3.30 0.72 4.49
C VAL A 72 4.35 1.55 5.19
N SER A 73 3.97 2.07 6.35
CA SER A 73 4.85 2.78 7.26
C SER A 73 4.82 2.12 8.64
N HIS A 74 5.90 2.26 9.37
CA HIS A 74 6.09 1.72 10.70
C HIS A 74 6.79 2.75 11.58
N VAL A 75 6.33 2.86 12.83
CA VAL A 75 7.07 3.53 13.91
C VAL A 75 7.07 2.64 15.14
N GLN A 76 8.19 2.66 15.87
CA GLN A 76 8.28 2.07 17.20
C GLN A 76 8.10 3.17 18.25
N VAL A 77 7.11 3.00 19.12
CA VAL A 77 6.77 3.95 20.18
C VAL A 77 7.64 3.68 21.39
N ASN A 78 8.14 4.73 22.05
CA ASN A 78 9.05 4.60 23.19
C ASN A 78 8.44 3.85 24.39
N ALA A 79 7.12 3.94 24.56
CA ALA A 79 6.39 3.27 25.63
C ALA A 79 5.03 2.77 25.12
N VAL A 80 4.68 1.52 25.41
CA VAL A 80 3.40 0.89 25.01
C VAL A 80 2.18 1.71 25.48
N THR A 81 2.29 2.39 26.62
CA THR A 81 1.23 3.26 27.15
C THR A 81 0.96 4.49 26.27
N GLN A 82 1.89 4.86 25.40
CA GLN A 82 1.75 5.98 24.46
C GLN A 82 1.26 5.54 23.08
N THR A 83 1.14 4.23 22.82
CA THR A 83 0.81 3.70 21.49
C THR A 83 -0.49 4.28 20.93
N ARG A 84 -1.55 4.33 21.75
CA ARG A 84 -2.85 4.91 21.35
C ARG A 84 -2.72 6.38 20.98
N LYS A 85 -2.00 7.17 21.79
CA LYS A 85 -1.76 8.59 21.54
C LYS A 85 -0.99 8.82 20.24
N VAL A 86 0.01 7.99 19.94
CA VAL A 86 0.76 8.06 18.67
C VAL A 86 -0.12 7.68 17.49
N LEU A 87 -0.94 6.64 17.60
CA LEU A 87 -1.89 6.24 16.57
C LEU A 87 -2.88 7.37 16.25
N GLU A 88 -3.49 7.98 17.27
CA GLU A 88 -4.45 9.08 17.12
C GLU A 88 -3.79 10.33 16.52
N ALA A 89 -2.59 10.69 16.97
CA ALA A 89 -1.83 11.79 16.38
C ALA A 89 -1.50 11.51 14.91
N TRP A 90 -1.08 10.28 14.59
CA TRP A 90 -0.76 9.91 13.21
C TRP A 90 -1.99 9.91 12.31
N GLN A 91 -3.16 9.49 12.82
CA GLN A 91 -4.43 9.66 12.12
C GLN A 91 -4.67 11.12 11.76
N ILE A 92 -4.60 12.03 12.74
CA ILE A 92 -4.84 13.46 12.54
C ILE A 92 -3.88 14.03 11.49
N GLU A 93 -2.58 13.77 11.61
CA GLU A 93 -1.56 14.23 10.66
C GLU A 93 -1.81 13.67 9.25
N SER A 94 -2.23 12.40 9.13
CA SER A 94 -2.51 11.79 7.83
C SER A 94 -3.70 12.46 7.14
N LEU A 95 -4.75 12.82 7.89
CA LEU A 95 -5.91 13.54 7.36
C LEU A 95 -5.57 14.98 6.99
N ALA A 96 -4.75 15.66 7.81
CA ALA A 96 -4.29 17.03 7.54
C ALA A 96 -3.45 17.10 6.26
N ASN A 97 -2.53 16.16 6.05
CA ASN A 97 -1.68 16.08 4.86
C ASN A 97 -2.48 15.90 3.56
N LEU A 98 -3.63 15.23 3.64
CA LEU A 98 -4.53 15.02 2.52
C LEU A 98 -5.48 16.20 2.25
N ARG A 99 -5.49 17.23 3.11
CA ARG A 99 -6.56 18.23 3.17
C ARG A 99 -7.93 17.55 3.13
N ALA A 100 -8.02 16.43 3.86
CA ALA A 100 -9.10 15.47 3.67
C ALA A 100 -10.42 15.99 4.21
N GLN A 101 -11.48 15.72 3.46
CA GLN A 101 -12.84 15.63 3.95
C GLN A 101 -13.11 14.14 4.25
N VAL A 102 -13.37 13.84 5.52
CA VAL A 102 -13.66 12.47 5.93
C VAL A 102 -15.00 12.05 5.31
N SER A 103 -14.97 11.20 4.29
CA SER A 103 -16.18 10.70 3.62
C SER A 103 -16.81 9.52 4.36
N ALA A 104 -15.98 8.67 4.99
CA ALA A 104 -16.44 7.56 5.82
C ALA A 104 -15.32 7.13 6.78
N ALA A 105 -15.63 7.10 8.08
CA ALA A 105 -14.87 6.34 9.06
C ALA A 105 -15.65 5.07 9.36
N THR A 106 -15.02 3.91 9.23
CA THR A 106 -15.69 2.64 9.55
C THR A 106 -15.27 2.23 10.96
N PRO A 107 -16.19 2.18 11.94
CA PRO A 107 -15.93 1.59 13.24
C PRO A 107 -15.32 0.19 13.09
N ILE A 108 -14.38 -0.16 13.96
CA ILE A 108 -13.72 -1.48 13.94
C ILE A 108 -14.76 -2.61 13.99
N SER A 109 -15.82 -2.44 14.78
CA SER A 109 -16.93 -3.40 14.92
C SER A 109 -17.73 -3.64 13.65
N GLN A 110 -17.59 -2.77 12.64
CA GLN A 110 -18.27 -2.85 11.35
C GLN A 110 -17.34 -3.29 10.23
N LEU A 111 -16.05 -3.53 10.51
CA LEU A 111 -15.14 -4.07 9.51
C LEU A 111 -15.45 -5.54 9.29
N PRO A 112 -15.54 -5.99 8.02
CA PRO A 112 -15.64 -7.42 7.74
C PRO A 112 -14.41 -8.11 8.31
N SER A 113 -14.61 -9.30 8.89
CA SER A 113 -13.49 -10.16 9.27
C SER A 113 -12.63 -10.40 8.03
N PRO A 114 -11.32 -10.09 8.07
CA PRO A 114 -10.45 -10.34 6.93
C PRO A 114 -10.42 -11.84 6.63
N PRO A 115 -10.32 -12.22 5.34
CA PRO A 115 -10.25 -13.63 4.97
C PRO A 115 -8.96 -14.27 5.53
N GLY A 116 -9.06 -15.52 5.97
CA GLY A 116 -7.91 -16.30 6.44
C GLY A 116 -7.26 -15.74 7.71
N ASN A 117 -5.95 -15.52 7.66
CA ASN A 117 -5.11 -15.00 8.75
C ASN A 117 -4.88 -13.49 8.67
N GLY A 118 -5.70 -12.77 7.91
CA GLY A 118 -5.58 -11.33 7.75
C GLY A 118 -5.75 -10.57 9.07
N LEU A 119 -5.02 -9.47 9.22
CA LEU A 119 -5.11 -8.62 10.41
C LEU A 119 -6.32 -7.68 10.37
N VAL A 120 -6.95 -7.48 11.53
CA VAL A 120 -7.96 -6.41 11.73
C VAL A 120 -7.24 -5.13 12.14
N PRO A 121 -7.44 -4.00 11.45
CA PRO A 121 -6.85 -2.74 11.85
C PRO A 121 -7.55 -2.16 13.09
N GLU A 122 -6.78 -1.46 13.93
CA GLU A 122 -7.28 -0.63 15.03
C GLU A 122 -8.05 0.59 14.52
N LEU A 123 -7.78 1.02 13.29
CA LEU A 123 -8.52 2.10 12.64
C LEU A 123 -8.52 1.89 11.13
N ASN A 124 -9.68 2.05 10.49
CA ASN A 124 -9.83 2.05 9.04
C ASN A 124 -10.70 3.22 8.61
N MET A 125 -10.24 3.97 7.62
CA MET A 125 -10.94 5.14 7.09
C MET A 125 -10.80 5.20 5.58
N THR A 126 -11.88 5.58 4.89
CA THR A 126 -11.84 5.96 3.49
C THR A 126 -12.21 7.43 3.39
N VAL A 127 -11.27 8.23 2.89
CA VAL A 127 -11.38 9.68 2.84
C VAL A 127 -11.20 10.21 1.43
N ARG A 128 -11.79 11.36 1.16
CA ARG A 128 -11.56 12.12 -0.07
C ARG A 128 -10.80 13.38 0.30
N GLY A 129 -9.78 13.70 -0.46
CA GLY A 129 -8.93 14.86 -0.22
C GLY A 129 -8.36 15.37 -1.52
N GLN A 130 -7.24 16.06 -1.40
CA GLN A 130 -6.51 16.61 -2.53
C GLN A 130 -5.03 16.22 -2.43
N SER A 131 -4.41 15.95 -3.57
CA SER A 131 -2.95 15.81 -3.64
C SER A 131 -2.28 17.16 -3.32
N PRO A 132 -0.95 17.19 -3.07
CA PRO A 132 -0.22 18.44 -2.94
C PRO A 132 -0.36 19.38 -4.15
N ALA A 133 -0.63 18.82 -5.33
CA ALA A 133 -0.91 19.57 -6.56
C ALA A 133 -2.35 20.10 -6.66
N GLY A 134 -3.24 19.77 -5.72
CA GLY A 134 -4.64 20.20 -5.70
C GLY A 134 -5.62 19.24 -6.39
N GLU A 135 -5.13 18.13 -6.96
CA GLU A 135 -5.96 17.16 -7.68
C GLU A 135 -6.82 16.32 -6.71
N PRO A 136 -8.08 15.99 -7.05
CA PRO A 136 -8.92 15.10 -6.25
C PRO A 136 -8.24 13.74 -6.01
N LEU A 137 -8.25 13.30 -4.75
CA LEU A 137 -7.60 12.06 -4.33
C LEU A 137 -8.51 11.30 -3.34
N GLN A 138 -8.62 9.99 -3.51
CA GLN A 138 -9.17 9.09 -2.50
C GLN A 138 -8.03 8.43 -1.74
N ALA A 139 -8.23 8.23 -0.44
CA ALA A 139 -7.29 7.47 0.38
C ALA A 139 -8.03 6.44 1.24
N ASN A 140 -7.54 5.21 1.26
CA ASN A 140 -7.87 4.25 2.31
C ASN A 140 -6.69 4.14 3.28
N LEU A 141 -6.95 4.43 4.54
CA LEU A 141 -5.94 4.54 5.59
C LEU A 141 -6.25 3.54 6.70
N ARG A 142 -5.28 2.67 7.02
CA ARG A 142 -5.44 1.59 7.99
C ARG A 142 -4.28 1.55 8.96
N TRP A 143 -4.59 1.55 10.25
CA TRP A 143 -3.58 1.46 11.32
C TRP A 143 -3.67 0.13 12.05
N PHE A 144 -2.50 -0.46 12.33
CA PHE A 144 -2.37 -1.71 13.05
C PHE A 144 -1.40 -1.53 14.21
N VAL A 145 -1.65 -2.22 15.31
CA VAL A 145 -0.85 -2.11 16.53
C VAL A 145 -0.44 -3.48 17.02
N ARG A 146 0.83 -3.63 17.41
CA ARG A 146 1.35 -4.79 18.16
C ARG A 146 2.28 -4.29 19.27
N GLY A 147 1.75 -4.13 20.48
CA GLY A 147 2.50 -3.58 21.61
C GLY A 147 2.91 -2.12 21.37
N ALA A 148 4.23 -1.88 21.21
CA ALA A 148 4.79 -0.57 20.90
C ALA A 148 4.96 -0.32 19.39
N GLU A 149 4.64 -1.30 18.55
CA GLU A 149 4.78 -1.20 17.10
C GLU A 149 3.47 -0.65 16.50
N VAL A 150 3.55 0.50 15.82
CA VAL A 150 2.41 1.08 15.09
C VAL A 150 2.71 1.05 13.61
N TYR A 151 1.79 0.48 12.84
CA TYR A 151 1.88 0.40 11.38
C TYR A 151 0.75 1.22 10.76
N HIS A 152 1.03 1.84 9.62
CA HIS A 152 0.06 2.55 8.79
C HIS A 152 0.16 2.03 7.36
N VAL A 153 -0.91 1.42 6.87
CA VAL A 153 -1.06 0.95 5.49
C VAL A 153 -2.00 1.91 4.78
N ALA A 154 -1.54 2.48 3.67
CA ALA A 154 -2.28 3.48 2.93
C ALA A 154 -2.31 3.16 1.43
N VAL A 155 -3.47 3.40 0.82
CA VAL A 155 -3.65 3.43 -0.63
C VAL A 155 -4.17 4.80 -1.03
N TYR A 156 -3.52 5.43 -2.00
CA TYR A 156 -3.92 6.72 -2.55
C TYR A 156 -4.17 6.57 -4.05
N ALA A 157 -5.32 7.00 -4.55
CA ALA A 157 -5.65 6.94 -5.97
C ALA A 157 -6.74 7.96 -6.31
N ALA A 158 -6.88 8.35 -7.59
CA ALA A 158 -8.02 9.18 -8.01
C ALA A 158 -9.37 8.49 -7.69
N THR A 159 -9.43 7.17 -7.89
CA THR A 159 -10.51 6.30 -7.43
C THR A 159 -9.93 4.99 -6.97
N ILE A 160 -10.36 4.50 -5.80
CA ILE A 160 -9.88 3.22 -5.25
C ILE A 160 -10.83 2.11 -5.64
N GLU A 161 -10.31 1.10 -6.33
CA GLU A 161 -11.05 -0.12 -6.66
C GLU A 161 -11.16 -1.04 -5.43
N PRO A 162 -12.35 -1.55 -5.08
CA PRO A 162 -12.52 -2.43 -3.92
C PRO A 162 -11.64 -3.69 -3.96
N ALA A 163 -11.48 -4.30 -5.15
CA ALA A 163 -10.66 -5.50 -5.33
C ALA A 163 -9.19 -5.28 -4.97
N VAL A 164 -8.66 -4.07 -5.20
CA VAL A 164 -7.29 -3.70 -4.84
C VAL A 164 -7.11 -3.63 -3.32
N LEU A 165 -8.11 -3.10 -2.61
CA LEU A 165 -8.11 -3.08 -1.14
C LEU A 165 -8.21 -4.48 -0.56
N GLU A 166 -9.07 -5.32 -1.10
CA GLU A 166 -9.22 -6.72 -0.68
C GLU A 166 -7.90 -7.48 -0.83
N ALA A 167 -7.27 -7.39 -2.00
CA ALA A 167 -5.97 -8.02 -2.28
C ALA A 167 -4.86 -7.54 -1.33
N LEU A 168 -4.82 -6.23 -1.02
CA LEU A 168 -3.86 -5.66 -0.06
C LEU A 168 -4.12 -6.13 1.38
N THR A 169 -5.36 -6.52 1.71
CA THR A 169 -5.77 -6.93 3.07
C THR A 169 -5.57 -8.42 3.32
N ALA A 170 -5.81 -9.26 2.31
CA ALA A 170 -5.90 -10.71 2.46
C ALA A 170 -4.62 -11.36 3.01
N GLU A 171 -3.45 -10.74 2.79
CA GLU A 171 -2.15 -11.33 3.17
C GLU A 171 -1.38 -10.51 4.22
N LEU A 172 -2.03 -9.51 4.83
CA LEU A 172 -1.48 -8.79 5.97
C LEU A 172 -1.42 -9.72 7.17
N GLN A 173 -0.22 -10.01 7.66
CA GLN A 173 -0.01 -10.93 8.79
C GLN A 173 1.19 -10.51 9.65
N TRP A 174 1.09 -10.83 10.94
CA TRP A 174 2.23 -10.75 11.84
C TRP A 174 3.24 -11.85 11.54
N LYS A 175 4.52 -11.51 11.61
CA LYS A 175 5.62 -12.47 11.68
C LYS A 175 5.70 -13.14 13.04
#